data_AF-A0A101Y005-F1
#
_entry.id   AF-A0A101Y005-F1
#
_cell.length_a   1.000
_cell.length_b   1.000
_cell.length_c   1.000
_cell.angle_alpha   90.00
_cell.angle_beta   90.00
_cell.angle_gamma   90.00
#
_symmetry.space_group_name_H-M   'P 1'
#
loop_
_entity.id
_entity.type
_entity.pdbx_description
1 polymer ?
#
loop_
_entity_poly.entity_id
_entity_poly.type
_entity_poly.pdbx_seq_one_letter_code
_entity_poly.pdbx_strand_id
1 'polypeptide(L)'
;MAHFRCNCGEVLGNGLVPNDVQIHVFKNQTWINAVNNHTEVYLIDKDYDIWKCPVCERVYSFKNKVDKMFALEDVEIDHFTSCLCGEHTNFAQYVAYTDIEMDRYTSDAETANELPDAPRELWSCNNCNRFFLKEIKSTSIQVYHEIDYYKDYETMPVDTGPQCIFLIPDGFAGPVEIIFGQDSYPYIELINNQYVFEIPVTGVLKVSNKESESGYAEDEYYFIDCSGNRIIRAEVSNHIITEFGNGTVKEKFTVKGR
;
A
#
# COMPACT_ATOMS: atom_id res chain seq x y z
N MET A 1 3.46 -2.55 11.00
CA MET A 1 2.27 -2.19 10.19
C MET A 1 2.76 -2.01 8.76
N ALA A 2 1.97 -2.43 7.79
CA ALA A 2 2.30 -2.30 6.38
C ALA A 2 1.62 -1.06 5.79
N HIS A 3 2.32 -0.40 4.87
CA HIS A 3 1.82 0.72 4.09
C HIS A 3 2.07 0.45 2.61
N PHE A 4 1.15 0.91 1.77
CA PHE A 4 1.24 0.79 0.32
C PHE A 4 0.60 2.03 -0.29
N ARG A 5 1.28 2.68 -1.22
CA ARG A 5 0.70 3.85 -1.89
C ARG A 5 0.00 3.42 -3.17
N CYS A 6 -1.29 3.73 -3.24
CA CYS A 6 -2.11 3.50 -4.41
C CYS A 6 -1.63 4.35 -5.59
N ASN A 7 -1.97 3.91 -6.79
CA ASN A 7 -1.70 4.63 -8.03
C ASN A 7 -2.33 6.04 -8.05
N CYS A 8 -3.39 6.31 -7.30
CA CYS A 8 -3.92 7.68 -7.21
C CYS A 8 -3.17 8.59 -6.23
N GLY A 9 -2.09 8.12 -5.60
CA GLY A 9 -1.32 8.85 -4.58
C GLY A 9 -1.76 8.59 -3.15
N GLU A 10 -2.95 8.01 -2.93
CA GLU A 10 -3.48 7.72 -1.60
C GLU A 10 -2.64 6.67 -0.86
N VAL A 11 -2.37 6.89 0.43
CA VAL A 11 -1.65 5.94 1.28
C VAL A 11 -2.62 4.95 1.88
N LEU A 12 -2.50 3.71 1.45
CA LEU A 12 -3.19 2.58 2.05
C LEU A 12 -2.34 2.03 3.19
N GLY A 13 -2.97 1.59 4.27
CA GLY A 13 -2.27 0.96 5.36
C GLY A 13 -3.19 0.13 6.23
N ASN A 14 -2.61 -0.88 6.88
CA ASN A 14 -3.29 -1.71 7.87
C ASN A 14 -2.87 -1.36 9.31
N GLY A 15 -2.32 -0.15 9.51
CA GLY A 15 -1.86 0.31 10.81
C GLY A 15 -2.98 0.65 11.78
N LEU A 16 -4.12 1.08 11.24
CA LEU A 16 -5.37 1.19 11.98
C LEU A 16 -6.10 -0.14 11.85
N VAL A 17 -6.33 -0.83 12.96
CA VAL A 17 -7.16 -2.04 13.01
C VAL A 17 -8.29 -1.76 13.99
N PRO A 18 -9.56 -1.92 13.58
CA PRO A 18 -10.01 -2.34 12.25
C PRO A 18 -9.94 -1.22 11.18
N ASN A 19 -9.83 -1.57 9.89
CA ASN A 19 -9.88 -0.65 8.75
C ASN A 19 -10.77 -1.18 7.60
N ASP A 20 -11.12 -0.27 6.66
CA ASP A 20 -11.89 -0.58 5.44
C ASP A 20 -10.99 -0.73 4.19
N VAL A 21 -9.67 -0.74 4.38
CA VAL A 21 -8.68 -0.85 3.30
C VAL A 21 -8.40 -2.31 2.99
N GLN A 22 -8.12 -3.10 4.02
CA GLN A 22 -7.80 -4.52 3.94
C GLN A 22 -9.09 -5.34 3.86
N ILE A 23 -9.13 -6.22 2.86
CA ILE A 23 -10.23 -7.11 2.55
C ILE A 23 -9.68 -8.55 2.56
N HIS A 24 -10.25 -9.37 3.43
CA HIS A 24 -10.00 -10.80 3.51
C HIS A 24 -10.92 -11.53 2.55
N VAL A 25 -10.34 -12.32 1.65
CA VAL A 25 -11.10 -13.08 0.65
C VAL A 25 -10.92 -14.57 0.86
N PHE A 26 -12.05 -15.28 0.89
CA PHE A 26 -12.13 -16.72 1.09
C PHE A 26 -12.85 -17.36 -0.09
N LYS A 27 -12.36 -18.50 -0.59
CA LYS A 27 -13.12 -19.32 -1.52
C LYS A 27 -14.45 -19.72 -0.87
N ASN A 28 -15.51 -19.71 -1.66
CA ASN A 28 -16.86 -20.03 -1.18
C ASN A 28 -16.91 -21.40 -0.48
N GLN A 29 -16.20 -22.41 -1.01
CA GLN A 29 -16.13 -23.73 -0.37
C GLN A 29 -15.41 -23.70 0.99
N THR A 30 -14.32 -22.95 1.12
CA THR A 30 -13.60 -22.77 2.39
C THR A 30 -14.52 -22.13 3.42
N TRP A 31 -15.26 -21.11 3.00
CA TRP A 31 -16.26 -20.43 3.82
C TRP A 31 -17.38 -21.36 4.28
N ILE A 32 -18.04 -22.05 3.34
CA ILE A 32 -19.11 -23.02 3.64
C ILE A 32 -18.63 -24.09 4.63
N ASN A 33 -17.40 -24.59 4.45
CA ASN A 33 -16.82 -25.57 5.36
C ASN A 33 -16.58 -24.97 6.75
N ALA A 34 -16.13 -23.73 6.85
CA ALA A 34 -15.96 -23.05 8.13
C ALA A 34 -17.30 -22.86 8.84
N VAL A 35 -18.34 -22.41 8.11
CA VAL A 35 -19.72 -22.23 8.61
C VAL A 35 -20.25 -23.54 9.17
N ASN A 36 -20.16 -24.62 8.40
CA ASN A 36 -20.66 -25.94 8.82
C ASN A 36 -19.94 -26.53 10.02
N ASN A 37 -18.69 -26.13 10.27
CA ASN A 37 -17.86 -26.62 11.36
C ASN A 37 -17.82 -25.67 12.57
N HIS A 38 -18.56 -24.55 12.53
CA HIS A 38 -18.50 -23.50 13.55
C HIS A 38 -17.08 -23.00 13.82
N THR A 39 -16.27 -22.86 12.76
CA THR A 39 -14.92 -22.33 12.86
C THR A 39 -14.96 -20.81 13.06
N GLU A 40 -14.20 -20.29 14.03
CA GLU A 40 -14.05 -18.84 14.20
C GLU A 40 -13.43 -18.19 12.96
N VAL A 41 -13.94 -17.03 12.52
CA VAL A 41 -13.52 -16.36 11.27
C VAL A 41 -11.99 -16.14 11.23
N TYR A 42 -11.39 -15.74 12.35
CA TYR A 42 -9.94 -15.44 12.42
C TYR A 42 -9.04 -16.68 12.29
N LEU A 43 -9.60 -17.88 12.45
CA LEU A 43 -8.90 -19.15 12.25
C LEU A 43 -8.98 -19.66 10.81
N ILE A 44 -9.77 -18.98 9.96
CA ILE A 44 -9.87 -19.32 8.54
C ILE A 44 -8.67 -18.71 7.82
N ASP A 45 -7.85 -19.56 7.20
CA ASP A 45 -6.79 -19.10 6.31
C ASP A 45 -7.41 -18.38 5.10
N LYS A 46 -7.09 -17.10 4.96
CA LYS A 46 -7.50 -16.31 3.79
C LYS A 46 -6.82 -16.81 2.52
N ASP A 47 -7.57 -16.87 1.43
CA ASP A 47 -7.03 -17.23 0.12
C ASP A 47 -6.26 -16.05 -0.51
N TYR A 48 -6.73 -14.82 -0.27
CA TYR A 48 -6.08 -13.60 -0.75
C TYR A 48 -6.10 -12.50 0.31
N ASP A 49 -5.02 -11.71 0.32
CA ASP A 49 -4.95 -10.43 1.01
C ASP A 49 -5.13 -9.32 -0.03
N ILE A 50 -6.25 -8.62 0.05
CA ILE A 50 -6.67 -7.65 -0.95
C ILE A 50 -6.80 -6.28 -0.31
N TRP A 51 -6.25 -5.23 -0.94
CA TRP A 51 -6.45 -3.86 -0.49
C TRP A 51 -7.25 -3.09 -1.52
N LYS A 52 -8.31 -2.39 -1.08
CA LYS A 52 -9.09 -1.47 -1.92
C LYS A 52 -8.74 -0.04 -1.55
N CYS A 53 -8.44 0.77 -2.56
CA CYS A 53 -8.25 2.20 -2.38
C CYS A 53 -9.60 2.90 -2.16
N PRO A 54 -9.80 3.68 -1.08
CA PRO A 54 -11.05 4.39 -0.85
C PRO A 54 -11.25 5.59 -1.78
N VAL A 55 -10.18 6.09 -2.40
CA VAL A 55 -10.22 7.28 -3.26
C VAL A 55 -10.51 6.93 -4.72
N CYS A 56 -9.78 5.96 -5.28
CA CYS A 56 -9.91 5.61 -6.70
C CYS A 56 -10.44 4.21 -6.95
N GLU A 57 -10.88 3.51 -5.90
CA GLU A 57 -11.48 2.16 -5.94
C GLU A 57 -10.61 1.06 -6.56
N ARG A 58 -9.33 1.32 -6.86
CA ARG A 58 -8.42 0.29 -7.35
C ARG A 58 -8.22 -0.79 -6.30
N VAL A 59 -8.09 -2.01 -6.79
CA VAL A 59 -7.95 -3.20 -5.96
C VAL A 59 -6.59 -3.85 -6.21
N TYR A 60 -5.89 -4.17 -5.12
CA TYR A 60 -4.54 -4.73 -5.13
C TYR A 60 -4.55 -6.08 -4.41
N SER A 61 -4.04 -7.12 -5.05
CA SER A 61 -3.84 -8.43 -4.44
C SER A 61 -2.36 -8.62 -4.09
N PHE A 62 -2.07 -9.16 -2.91
CA PHE A 62 -0.70 -9.30 -2.41
C PHE A 62 -0.27 -10.77 -2.23
N LYS A 63 0.97 -11.07 -2.64
CA LYS A 63 1.75 -12.27 -2.30
C LYS A 63 3.17 -11.86 -1.91
N ASN A 64 3.35 -11.37 -0.68
CA ASN A 64 4.56 -10.67 -0.18
C ASN A 64 4.85 -9.31 -0.86
N LYS A 65 4.45 -9.15 -2.12
CA LYS A 65 4.42 -7.90 -2.91
C LYS A 65 3.11 -7.85 -3.69
N VAL A 66 2.82 -6.73 -4.37
CA VAL A 66 1.69 -6.65 -5.30
C VAL A 66 1.83 -7.77 -6.34
N ASP A 67 0.84 -8.66 -6.37
CA ASP A 67 0.71 -9.76 -7.31
C ASP A 67 -0.14 -9.31 -8.50
N LYS A 68 -1.27 -8.65 -8.22
CA LYS A 68 -2.22 -8.18 -9.23
C LYS A 68 -2.83 -6.84 -8.87
N MET A 69 -3.21 -6.08 -9.90
CA MET A 69 -3.94 -4.82 -9.78
C MET A 69 -5.18 -4.87 -10.66
N PHE A 70 -6.27 -4.29 -10.16
CA PHE A 70 -7.53 -4.22 -10.87
C PHE A 70 -8.10 -2.80 -10.80
N ALA A 71 -8.73 -2.38 -11.90
CA ALA A 71 -9.50 -1.15 -11.98
C ALA A 71 -10.99 -1.46 -12.18
N LEU A 72 -11.82 -0.57 -11.64
CA LEU A 72 -13.25 -0.58 -11.89
C LEU A 72 -13.51 -0.33 -13.38
N GLU A 73 -14.35 -1.15 -13.98
CA GLU A 73 -14.86 -1.00 -15.33
C GLU A 73 -16.20 -0.26 -15.24
N ASP A 74 -16.37 0.80 -16.04
CA ASP A 74 -17.60 1.60 -16.07
C ASP A 74 -18.70 0.86 -16.85
N VAL A 75 -19.26 -0.17 -16.20
CA VAL A 75 -20.29 -1.06 -16.74
C VAL A 75 -21.33 -1.33 -15.67
N GLU A 76 -22.60 -1.09 -16.00
CA GLU A 76 -23.72 -1.45 -15.12
C GLU A 76 -24.17 -2.89 -15.39
N ILE A 77 -24.05 -3.74 -14.37
CA ILE A 77 -24.60 -5.10 -14.37
C ILE A 77 -25.48 -5.24 -13.11
N ASP A 78 -26.73 -5.64 -13.30
CA ASP A 78 -27.70 -5.91 -12.22
C ASP A 78 -27.83 -7.42 -11.93
N HIS A 79 -27.52 -8.27 -12.91
CA HIS A 79 -27.50 -9.72 -12.77
C HIS A 79 -26.25 -10.38 -13.39
N PHE A 80 -25.61 -11.28 -12.65
CA PHE A 80 -24.48 -12.04 -13.17
C PHE A 80 -24.94 -13.34 -13.83
N THR A 81 -24.94 -13.38 -15.17
CA THR A 81 -25.26 -14.59 -15.95
C THR A 81 -24.09 -15.07 -16.80
N SER A 82 -23.16 -14.18 -17.12
CA SER A 82 -21.97 -14.46 -17.94
C SER A 82 -20.91 -13.39 -17.76
N CYS A 83 -19.67 -13.70 -18.12
CA CYS A 83 -18.61 -12.72 -18.21
C CYS A 83 -18.77 -11.84 -19.46
N LEU A 84 -18.24 -10.62 -19.41
CA LEU A 84 -18.10 -9.73 -20.58
C LEU A 84 -17.22 -10.32 -21.70
N CYS A 85 -16.40 -11.34 -21.40
CA CYS A 85 -15.63 -12.06 -22.42
C CYS A 85 -16.42 -13.20 -23.11
N GLY A 86 -17.70 -13.41 -22.77
CA GLY A 86 -18.53 -14.50 -23.29
C GLY A 86 -18.37 -15.85 -22.59
N GLU A 87 -17.67 -15.92 -21.45
CA GLU A 87 -17.62 -17.13 -20.62
C GLU A 87 -18.92 -17.25 -19.79
N HIS A 88 -19.42 -18.47 -19.62
CA HIS A 88 -20.73 -18.73 -18.98
C HIS A 88 -20.66 -19.73 -17.81
N THR A 89 -19.56 -20.45 -17.64
CA THR A 89 -19.52 -21.60 -16.73
C THR A 89 -18.28 -21.63 -15.83
N ASN A 90 -17.18 -21.06 -16.27
CA ASN A 90 -15.89 -21.19 -15.60
C ASN A 90 -15.60 -20.00 -14.66
N PHE A 91 -16.29 -19.99 -13.53
CA PHE A 91 -16.14 -18.95 -12.50
C PHE A 91 -15.66 -19.52 -11.17
N ALA A 92 -14.67 -18.88 -10.57
CA ALA A 92 -14.33 -19.08 -9.18
C ALA A 92 -15.21 -18.17 -8.31
N GLN A 93 -15.71 -18.70 -7.19
CA GLN A 93 -16.58 -17.98 -6.26
C GLN A 93 -15.88 -17.74 -4.94
N TYR A 94 -16.05 -16.54 -4.41
CA TYR A 94 -15.47 -16.11 -3.16
C TYR A 94 -16.46 -15.29 -2.34
N VAL A 95 -16.14 -15.16 -1.07
CA VAL A 95 -16.73 -14.22 -0.15
C VAL A 95 -15.67 -13.29 0.40
N ALA A 96 -16.04 -12.07 0.76
CA ALA A 96 -15.06 -11.10 1.26
C ALA A 96 -15.57 -10.24 2.43
N TYR A 97 -14.65 -9.91 3.34
CA TYR A 97 -14.88 -9.10 4.52
C TYR A 97 -13.77 -8.08 4.72
N THR A 98 -14.12 -6.90 5.19
CA THR A 98 -13.16 -5.93 5.77
C THR A 98 -12.83 -6.30 7.21
N ASP A 99 -11.75 -5.74 7.76
CA ASP A 99 -11.44 -5.86 9.19
C ASP A 99 -12.60 -5.33 10.06
N ILE A 100 -13.21 -4.21 9.67
CA ILE A 100 -14.34 -3.61 10.40
C ILE A 100 -15.54 -4.56 10.45
N GLU A 101 -15.84 -5.24 9.34
CA GLU A 101 -16.93 -6.20 9.33
C GLU A 101 -16.62 -7.43 10.17
N MET A 102 -15.39 -7.96 10.10
CA MET A 102 -14.99 -9.10 10.93
C MET A 102 -15.05 -8.80 12.42
N ASP A 103 -14.58 -7.62 12.86
CA ASP A 103 -14.55 -7.19 14.26
C ASP A 103 -15.96 -7.06 14.88
N ARG A 104 -16.95 -6.65 14.07
CA ARG A 104 -18.36 -6.58 14.52
C ARG A 104 -18.94 -7.92 14.91
N TYR A 105 -18.46 -9.03 14.33
CA TYR A 105 -19.02 -10.36 14.61
C TYR A 105 -18.39 -11.03 15.82
N THR A 106 -17.22 -10.58 16.24
CA THR A 106 -16.44 -11.20 17.31
C THR A 106 -16.52 -10.43 18.63
N SER A 107 -17.06 -9.21 18.59
CA SER A 107 -17.30 -8.38 19.77
C SER A 107 -18.60 -8.72 20.52
N ASP A 108 -19.60 -9.32 19.85
CA ASP A 108 -20.81 -9.83 20.49
C ASP A 108 -20.68 -11.33 20.82
N ALA A 109 -20.69 -11.67 22.10
CA ALA A 109 -20.54 -13.04 22.58
C ALA A 109 -21.65 -14.00 22.12
N GLU A 110 -22.81 -13.44 21.71
CA GLU A 110 -23.93 -14.21 21.15
C GLU A 110 -23.73 -14.56 19.68
N THR A 111 -22.97 -13.76 18.91
CA THR A 111 -22.67 -14.01 17.50
C THR A 111 -21.34 -14.73 17.26
N ALA A 112 -20.48 -14.84 18.30
CA ALA A 112 -19.15 -15.43 18.19
C ALA A 112 -19.10 -16.88 17.65
N ASN A 113 -20.23 -17.62 17.68
CA ASN A 113 -20.32 -19.01 17.22
C ASN A 113 -21.09 -19.20 15.90
N GLU A 114 -21.61 -18.12 15.31
CA GLU A 114 -22.37 -18.15 14.05
C GLU A 114 -21.63 -17.33 12.99
N LEU A 115 -21.19 -18.01 11.93
CA LEU A 115 -20.60 -17.33 10.78
C LEU A 115 -21.71 -16.65 9.96
N PRO A 116 -21.70 -15.32 9.82
CA PRO A 116 -22.78 -14.56 9.19
C PRO A 116 -22.78 -14.72 7.67
N ASP A 117 -23.85 -14.26 7.01
CA ASP A 117 -23.81 -14.08 5.56
C ASP A 117 -22.73 -13.07 5.18
N ALA A 118 -21.93 -13.42 4.17
CA ALA A 118 -20.81 -12.58 3.78
C ALA A 118 -21.27 -11.29 3.11
N PRO A 119 -20.81 -10.11 3.57
CA PRO A 119 -21.29 -8.83 3.07
C PRO A 119 -21.03 -8.64 1.59
N ARG A 120 -20.09 -9.42 1.02
CA ARG A 120 -19.70 -9.38 -0.38
C ARG A 120 -19.58 -10.79 -0.95
N GLU A 121 -20.19 -10.96 -2.12
CA GLU A 121 -19.98 -12.10 -3.01
C GLU A 121 -19.10 -11.67 -4.18
N LEU A 122 -18.12 -12.51 -4.54
CA LEU A 122 -17.26 -12.28 -5.68
C LEU A 122 -17.28 -13.46 -6.64
N TRP A 123 -17.30 -13.14 -7.93
CA TRP A 123 -17.05 -14.11 -9.01
C TRP A 123 -15.81 -13.67 -9.77
N SER A 124 -14.87 -14.59 -10.00
CA SER A 124 -13.71 -14.35 -10.87
C SER A 124 -13.83 -15.22 -12.12
N CYS A 125 -13.73 -14.59 -13.29
CA CYS A 125 -13.69 -15.29 -14.57
C CYS A 125 -12.30 -15.89 -14.80
N ASN A 126 -12.21 -17.21 -14.94
CA ASN A 126 -10.93 -17.88 -15.17
C ASN A 126 -10.37 -17.68 -16.60
N ASN A 127 -11.18 -17.13 -17.51
CA ASN A 127 -10.75 -16.89 -18.90
C ASN A 127 -10.11 -15.50 -19.09
N CYS A 128 -10.68 -14.45 -18.48
CA CYS A 128 -10.20 -13.07 -18.68
C CYS A 128 -9.82 -12.35 -17.38
N ASN A 129 -9.80 -13.06 -16.25
CA ASN A 129 -9.44 -12.56 -14.91
C ASN A 129 -10.25 -11.35 -14.42
N ARG A 130 -11.38 -11.04 -15.05
CA ARG A 130 -12.32 -10.06 -14.49
C ARG A 130 -12.92 -10.62 -13.21
N PHE A 131 -13.14 -9.76 -12.23
CA PHE A 131 -13.96 -10.12 -11.09
C PHE A 131 -15.17 -9.22 -10.95
N PHE A 132 -16.22 -9.78 -10.39
CA PHE A 132 -17.54 -9.20 -10.24
C PHE A 132 -17.83 -9.17 -8.75
N LEU A 133 -18.10 -7.99 -8.21
CA LEU A 133 -18.33 -7.77 -6.79
C LEU A 133 -19.77 -7.34 -6.56
N LYS A 134 -20.50 -8.10 -5.75
CA LYS A 134 -21.83 -7.75 -5.29
C LYS A 134 -21.85 -7.60 -3.79
N GLU A 135 -22.22 -6.41 -3.31
CA GLU A 135 -22.51 -6.21 -1.89
C GLU A 135 -23.93 -6.70 -1.59
N ILE A 136 -24.16 -7.34 -0.43
CA ILE A 136 -25.48 -7.91 -0.05
C ILE A 136 -26.61 -6.89 -0.20
N LYS A 137 -26.36 -5.63 0.19
CA LYS A 137 -27.36 -4.57 0.19
C LYS A 137 -27.45 -3.83 -1.15
N SER A 138 -26.58 -4.13 -2.10
CA SER A 138 -26.55 -3.50 -3.41
C SER A 138 -27.34 -4.28 -4.45
N THR A 139 -28.01 -3.55 -5.33
CA THR A 139 -28.65 -4.11 -6.53
C THR A 139 -27.71 -4.11 -7.73
N SER A 140 -26.57 -3.41 -7.67
CA SER A 140 -25.58 -3.36 -8.73
C SER A 140 -24.38 -4.24 -8.42
N ILE A 141 -23.77 -4.76 -9.50
CA ILE A 141 -22.54 -5.53 -9.49
C ILE A 141 -21.44 -4.64 -10.04
N GLN A 142 -20.40 -4.42 -9.24
CA GLN A 142 -19.19 -3.74 -9.68
C GLN A 142 -18.34 -4.72 -10.49
N VAL A 143 -17.83 -4.28 -11.63
CA VAL A 143 -16.97 -5.08 -12.51
C VAL A 143 -15.56 -4.54 -12.44
N TYR A 144 -14.60 -5.44 -12.26
CA TYR A 144 -13.19 -5.10 -12.22
C TYR A 144 -12.44 -5.92 -13.26
N HIS A 145 -11.48 -5.28 -13.92
CA HIS A 145 -10.58 -5.93 -14.88
C HIS A 145 -9.13 -5.82 -14.40
N GLU A 146 -8.36 -6.88 -14.67
CA GLU A 146 -6.93 -6.90 -14.36
C GLU A 146 -6.20 -5.91 -15.27
N ILE A 147 -5.37 -5.07 -14.66
CA ILE A 147 -4.53 -4.09 -15.34
C ILE A 147 -3.06 -4.39 -15.07
N ASP A 148 -2.21 -4.11 -16.06
CA ASP A 148 -0.78 -4.34 -15.96
C ASP A 148 -0.16 -3.29 -15.04
N TYR A 149 0.13 -3.72 -13.82
CA TYR A 149 0.74 -2.88 -12.78
C TYR A 149 1.98 -2.13 -13.28
N TYR A 150 2.85 -2.79 -14.06
CA TYR A 150 4.12 -2.19 -14.49
C TYR A 150 3.95 -1.22 -15.66
N LYS A 151 3.04 -1.50 -16.60
CA LYS A 151 2.79 -0.59 -17.74
C LYS A 151 2.02 0.66 -17.35
N ASP A 152 1.06 0.55 -16.43
CA ASP A 152 0.38 1.72 -15.91
C ASP A 152 1.33 2.56 -15.06
N TYR A 153 2.23 1.94 -14.30
CA TYR A 153 3.23 2.66 -13.50
C TYR A 153 4.13 3.59 -14.35
N GLU A 154 4.56 3.16 -15.54
CA GLU A 154 5.41 3.96 -16.43
C GLU A 154 4.70 5.16 -17.07
N THR A 155 3.35 5.14 -17.14
CA THR A 155 2.57 6.15 -17.87
C THR A 155 1.83 7.14 -16.96
N MET A 156 2.02 7.02 -15.65
CA MET A 156 1.33 7.86 -14.68
C MET A 156 2.01 9.23 -14.50
N PRO A 157 1.24 10.31 -14.36
CA PRO A 157 1.72 11.51 -13.69
C PRO A 157 1.89 11.11 -12.22
N VAL A 158 3.10 10.71 -11.86
CA VAL A 158 3.47 10.42 -10.48
C VAL A 158 3.18 11.72 -9.73
N ASP A 159 2.21 11.69 -8.82
CA ASP A 159 2.19 12.67 -7.74
C ASP A 159 3.37 12.31 -6.85
N THR A 160 4.56 12.70 -7.32
CA THR A 160 5.80 12.57 -6.60
C THR A 160 5.58 13.46 -5.40
N GLY A 161 5.35 12.84 -4.24
CA GLY A 161 5.55 13.55 -3.00
C GLY A 161 6.90 14.28 -3.04
N PRO A 162 7.11 15.25 -2.16
CA PRO A 162 8.23 16.16 -2.27
C PRO A 162 9.57 15.42 -2.46
N GLN A 163 10.35 15.82 -3.47
CA GLN A 163 11.60 15.16 -3.79
C GLN A 163 12.67 15.47 -2.75
N CYS A 164 13.34 14.45 -2.23
CA CYS A 164 14.45 14.64 -1.30
C CYS A 164 15.78 14.71 -2.05
N ILE A 165 16.56 15.75 -1.76
CA ILE A 165 17.91 15.94 -2.29
C ILE A 165 18.88 15.95 -1.13
N PHE A 166 19.81 14.99 -1.13
CA PHE A 166 20.86 14.85 -0.12
C PHE A 166 22.18 15.43 -0.64
N LEU A 167 22.65 16.50 0.00
CA LEU A 167 23.91 17.15 -0.32
C LEU A 167 25.00 16.62 0.63
N ILE A 168 25.93 15.84 0.09
CA ILE A 168 26.96 15.11 0.81
C ILE A 168 28.30 15.86 0.66
N PRO A 169 29.07 16.10 1.73
CA PRO A 169 30.37 16.74 1.62
C PRO A 169 31.33 15.93 0.72
N ASP A 170 32.05 16.60 -0.18
CA ASP A 170 33.06 15.94 -1.00
C ASP A 170 34.09 15.19 -0.14
N GLY A 171 34.47 13.99 -0.59
CA GLY A 171 35.36 13.09 0.14
C GLY A 171 34.69 12.31 1.29
N PHE A 172 33.40 12.52 1.58
CA PHE A 172 32.69 11.70 2.56
C PHE A 172 32.44 10.28 2.01
N ALA A 173 32.76 9.27 2.81
CA ALA A 173 32.50 7.87 2.53
C ALA A 173 32.09 7.16 3.81
N GLY A 174 30.96 6.45 3.79
CA GLY A 174 30.46 5.76 4.97
C GLY A 174 28.97 5.95 5.23
N PRO A 175 28.50 5.58 6.43
CA PRO A 175 27.09 5.61 6.76
C PRO A 175 26.60 7.04 6.98
N VAL A 176 25.41 7.32 6.44
CA VAL A 176 24.61 8.50 6.74
C VAL A 176 23.39 8.07 7.55
N GLU A 177 23.06 8.86 8.57
CA GLU A 177 21.88 8.68 9.43
C GLU A 177 21.15 10.01 9.56
N ILE A 178 19.90 10.06 9.14
CA ILE A 178 19.00 11.21 9.29
C ILE A 178 17.97 10.85 10.35
N ILE A 179 17.84 11.70 11.36
CA ILE A 179 16.94 11.47 12.51
C ILE A 179 15.88 12.56 12.51
N PHE A 180 14.64 12.15 12.27
CA PHE A 180 13.47 13.01 12.19
C PHE A 180 12.81 13.22 13.56
N GLY A 181 11.88 14.19 13.63
CA GLY A 181 11.06 14.47 14.81
C GLY A 181 11.85 15.02 16.00
N GLN A 182 12.98 15.68 15.75
CA GLN A 182 13.82 16.26 16.80
C GLN A 182 13.45 17.74 17.00
N ASP A 183 12.47 18.04 17.85
CA ASP A 183 11.86 19.38 18.00
C ASP A 183 12.85 20.55 18.21
N SER A 184 14.01 20.29 18.82
CA SER A 184 15.05 21.30 19.06
C SER A 184 16.02 21.52 17.88
N TYR A 185 15.80 20.88 16.74
CA TYR A 185 16.68 20.92 15.57
C TYR A 185 16.04 21.66 14.38
N PRO A 186 16.83 22.09 13.38
CA PRO A 186 16.33 22.84 12.24
C PRO A 186 15.19 22.12 11.50
N TYR A 187 14.23 22.90 11.03
CA TYR A 187 13.19 22.45 10.10
C TYR A 187 13.68 22.68 8.67
N ILE A 188 13.60 21.65 7.84
CA ILE A 188 13.91 21.71 6.41
C ILE A 188 12.65 22.16 5.68
N GLU A 189 12.70 23.36 5.11
CA GLU A 189 11.59 23.91 4.35
C GLU A 189 11.41 23.17 3.02
N LEU A 190 10.15 23.05 2.60
CA LEU A 190 9.81 22.54 1.29
C LEU A 190 9.87 23.68 0.27
N ILE A 191 10.82 23.61 -0.67
CA ILE A 191 11.01 24.66 -1.69
C ILE A 191 10.86 24.02 -3.07
N ASN A 192 9.97 24.54 -3.91
CA ASN A 192 9.70 24.01 -5.25
C ASN A 192 9.40 22.50 -5.28
N ASN A 193 8.65 22.02 -4.28
CA ASN A 193 8.36 20.59 -4.09
C ASN A 193 9.61 19.72 -3.80
N GLN A 194 10.66 20.31 -3.22
CA GLN A 194 11.89 19.62 -2.85
C GLN A 194 12.28 19.89 -1.39
N TYR A 195 12.68 18.84 -0.68
CA TYR A 195 13.43 18.93 0.56
C TYR A 195 14.92 18.83 0.25
N VAL A 196 15.72 19.73 0.79
CA VAL A 196 17.18 19.73 0.60
C VAL A 196 17.85 19.47 1.94
N PHE A 197 18.48 18.31 2.06
CA PHE A 197 19.17 17.87 3.27
C PHE A 197 20.68 18.03 3.08
N GLU A 198 21.27 18.97 3.80
CA GLU A 198 22.72 19.13 3.88
C GLU A 198 23.29 18.16 4.92
N ILE A 199 23.99 17.12 4.45
CA ILE A 199 24.56 16.09 5.31
C ILE A 199 25.83 16.66 5.97
N PRO A 200 25.92 16.66 7.31
CA PRO A 200 27.14 17.10 7.98
C PRO A 200 28.29 16.13 7.71
N VAL A 201 29.54 16.60 7.82
CA VAL A 201 30.76 15.77 7.68
C VAL A 201 30.80 14.57 8.65
N THR A 202 29.99 14.61 9.71
CA THR A 202 29.82 13.50 10.66
C THR A 202 28.94 12.37 10.13
N GLY A 203 28.22 12.57 9.03
CA GLY A 203 27.24 11.63 8.48
C GLY A 203 25.89 11.60 9.22
N VAL A 204 25.77 12.26 10.38
CA VAL A 204 24.53 12.29 11.17
C VAL A 204 23.84 13.64 11.06
N LEU A 205 22.63 13.66 10.51
CA LEU A 205 21.76 14.82 10.44
C LEU A 205 20.55 14.63 11.37
N LYS A 206 20.14 15.70 12.06
CA LYS A 206 18.95 15.71 12.93
C LYS A 206 18.07 16.87 12.52
N VAL A 207 16.77 16.62 12.37
CA VAL A 207 15.79 17.62 11.89
C VAL A 207 14.50 17.57 12.70
N SER A 208 13.80 18.69 12.78
CA SER A 208 12.48 18.76 13.43
C SER A 208 11.33 18.37 12.52
N ASN A 209 11.56 18.22 11.20
CA ASN A 209 10.58 17.61 10.30
C ASN A 209 10.15 16.26 10.90
N LYS A 210 8.84 16.06 11.02
CA LYS A 210 8.30 14.71 11.08
C LYS A 210 8.51 14.10 9.69
N GLU A 211 8.71 12.79 9.61
CA GLU A 211 8.84 12.13 8.30
C GLU A 211 7.69 12.61 7.40
N SER A 212 8.03 13.04 6.18
CA SER A 212 7.01 13.52 5.24
C SER A 212 5.98 12.41 5.04
N GLU A 213 4.71 12.77 5.09
CA GLU A 213 3.65 11.90 4.59
C GLU A 213 4.10 11.43 3.21
N SER A 214 4.21 10.10 3.10
CA SER A 214 4.93 9.37 2.06
C SER A 214 4.80 9.93 0.62
N GLY A 215 5.69 9.52 -0.27
CA GLY A 215 5.66 9.87 -1.68
C GLY A 215 6.76 9.14 -2.43
N TYR A 216 6.51 8.76 -3.69
CA TYR A 216 7.50 8.09 -4.55
C TYR A 216 8.27 9.12 -5.40
N ALA A 217 8.93 10.09 -4.77
CA ALA A 217 9.99 10.80 -5.48
C ALA A 217 11.28 9.98 -5.40
N GLU A 218 12.02 9.87 -6.51
CA GLU A 218 13.38 9.34 -6.45
C GLU A 218 14.26 10.34 -5.71
N ASP A 219 14.84 9.88 -4.60
CA ASP A 219 15.85 10.61 -3.87
C ASP A 219 17.08 10.86 -4.75
N GLU A 220 17.61 12.08 -4.68
CA GLU A 220 18.84 12.45 -5.36
C GLU A 220 19.97 12.66 -4.36
N TYR A 221 21.16 12.15 -4.68
CA TYR A 221 22.34 12.23 -3.83
C TYR A 221 23.44 12.93 -4.62
N TYR A 222 24.03 13.99 -4.08
CA TYR A 222 25.10 14.74 -4.73
C TYR A 222 26.26 15.00 -3.78
N PHE A 223 27.49 14.92 -4.29
CA PHE A 223 28.64 15.49 -3.61
C PHE A 223 28.67 17.01 -3.84
N ILE A 224 28.92 17.78 -2.77
CA ILE A 224 29.06 19.25 -2.81
C ILE A 224 30.47 19.69 -2.37
N ASP A 225 30.97 20.76 -2.99
CA ASP A 225 32.22 21.40 -2.58
C ASP A 225 32.03 22.27 -1.31
N CYS A 226 33.13 22.85 -0.80
CA CYS A 226 33.09 23.73 0.37
C CYS A 226 32.34 25.06 0.15
N SER A 227 31.94 25.35 -1.09
CA SER A 227 31.12 26.51 -1.47
C SER A 227 29.65 26.13 -1.71
N GLY A 228 29.28 24.85 -1.53
CA GLY A 228 27.93 24.34 -1.71
C GLY A 228 27.56 23.98 -3.15
N ASN A 229 28.52 24.00 -4.09
CA ASN A 229 28.23 23.65 -5.49
C ASN A 229 28.17 22.14 -5.67
N ARG A 230 27.13 21.66 -6.36
CA ARG A 230 26.99 20.25 -6.75
C ARG A 230 28.10 19.86 -7.73
N ILE A 231 28.85 18.82 -7.38
CA ILE A 231 29.98 18.34 -8.18
C ILE A 231 29.51 17.19 -9.08
N ILE A 232 28.99 16.11 -8.49
CA ILE A 232 28.55 14.87 -9.17
C ILE A 232 27.46 14.16 -8.37
N ARG A 233 26.69 13.28 -9.03
CA ARG A 233 25.76 12.37 -8.36
C ARG A 233 26.54 11.32 -7.55
N ALA A 234 26.15 11.11 -6.30
CA ALA A 234 26.75 10.10 -5.42
C ALA A 234 26.06 8.75 -5.60
N GLU A 235 26.84 7.66 -5.51
CA GLU A 235 26.29 6.31 -5.40
C GLU A 235 26.04 5.94 -3.95
N VAL A 236 24.83 5.45 -3.66
CA VAL A 236 24.45 4.98 -2.33
C VAL A 236 24.00 3.53 -2.34
N SER A 237 24.12 2.86 -1.21
CA SER A 237 23.62 1.51 -0.97
C SER A 237 22.96 1.39 0.40
N ASN A 238 22.26 0.29 0.64
CA ASN A 238 21.63 -0.05 1.93
C ASN A 238 20.70 1.07 2.44
N HIS A 239 19.83 1.60 1.58
CA HIS A 239 18.83 2.57 1.97
C HIS A 239 17.74 1.88 2.82
N ILE A 240 17.62 2.29 4.08
CA ILE A 240 16.74 1.70 5.08
C ILE A 240 16.08 2.82 5.87
N ILE A 241 14.75 2.79 5.94
CA ILE A 241 13.96 3.64 6.82
C ILE A 241 13.49 2.78 8.01
N THR A 242 13.64 3.29 9.22
CA THR A 242 13.27 2.58 10.46
C THR A 242 12.55 3.53 11.41
N GLU A 243 11.34 3.15 11.81
CA GLU A 243 10.57 3.84 12.85
C GLU A 243 10.85 3.23 14.23
N PHE A 244 11.01 4.08 15.25
CA PHE A 244 11.20 3.69 16.64
C PHE A 244 9.95 4.04 17.47
N GLY A 245 9.71 3.27 18.53
CA GLY A 245 8.64 3.55 19.49
C GLY A 245 8.87 4.87 20.21
N ASN A 246 8.18 5.92 19.75
CA ASN A 246 8.11 7.32 20.22
C ASN A 246 7.92 8.34 19.07
N GLY A 247 7.72 7.88 17.82
CA GLY A 247 7.58 8.77 16.65
C GLY A 247 8.91 9.28 16.09
N THR A 248 10.04 8.73 16.55
CA THR A 248 11.35 8.98 15.94
C THR A 248 11.52 8.08 14.72
N VAL A 249 11.74 8.68 13.56
CA VAL A 249 12.09 7.97 12.32
C VAL A 249 13.56 8.18 12.02
N LYS A 250 14.21 7.13 11.53
CA LYS A 250 15.58 7.18 11.04
C LYS A 250 15.66 6.69 9.61
N GLU A 251 16.27 7.51 8.77
CA GLU A 251 16.67 7.12 7.42
C GLU A 251 18.17 6.87 7.40
N LYS A 252 18.59 5.76 6.80
CA LYS A 252 19.99 5.33 6.76
C LYS A 252 20.35 4.93 5.35
N PHE A 253 21.50 5.38 4.89
CA PHE A 253 22.12 4.90 3.65
C PHE A 253 23.64 4.95 3.78
N THR A 254 24.32 4.22 2.90
CA THR A 254 25.79 4.21 2.86
C THR A 254 26.27 4.87 1.58
N VAL A 255 27.06 5.92 1.71
CA VAL A 255 27.71 6.60 0.58
C VAL A 255 28.94 5.82 0.19
N LYS A 256 29.02 5.40 -1.08
CA LYS A 256 30.25 4.82 -1.62
C LYS A 256 31.27 5.94 -1.80
N GLY A 257 32.44 5.75 -1.21
CA GLY A 257 33.54 6.70 -1.35
C GLY A 257 33.97 6.86 -2.81
N ARG A 258 34.42 8.07 -3.12
CA ARG A 258 35.07 8.42 -4.37
C ARG A 258 36.56 8.12 -4.32
#